data_AF-A0A5E4NAY6-F1
#
_entry.id   AF-A0A5E4NAY6-F1
#
_cell.length_a   1.000
_cell.length_b   1.000
_cell.length_c   1.000
_cell.angle_alpha   90.00
_cell.angle_beta   90.00
_cell.angle_gamma   90.00
#
_symmetry.space_group_name_H-M   'P 1'
#
loop_
_entity.id
_entity.type
_entity.pdbx_description
1 polymer ?
#
loop_
_entity_poly.entity_id
_entity_poly.type
_entity_poly.pdbx_seq_one_letter_code
_entity_poly.pdbx_strand_id
1 'polypeptide(L)'
;MLCFTLLPIYLISVKMESIFVYGTLKKNQPNYYHLCDTKNGCAVFRSVASTTKKYPLVISTKYNIPFLLQKEGIGYEISGEIYDVDAKMMEFLDDFENHPDFYNRQKIEVKLPNGDIRSCWIYFLPNYPERLLELQYFDCYDSNGAHKLQYVASENVQSLESAFQE
;
A
#
# COMPACT_ATOMS: atom_id res chain seq x y z
N MET A 1 0.15 -45.17 35.83
CA MET A 1 -1.00 -44.76 35.01
C MET A 1 -0.76 -43.32 34.59
N LEU A 2 -0.15 -43.08 33.43
CA LEU A 2 0.21 -41.74 32.96
C LEU A 2 -1.00 -41.13 32.24
N CYS A 3 -1.66 -40.19 32.91
CA CYS A 3 -2.75 -39.40 32.34
C CYS A 3 -2.13 -38.30 31.45
N PHE A 4 -2.14 -38.50 30.14
CA PHE A 4 -1.81 -37.45 29.18
C PHE A 4 -2.99 -36.48 29.13
N THR A 5 -2.87 -35.34 29.81
CA THR A 5 -3.82 -34.23 29.63
C THR A 5 -3.59 -33.64 28.24
N LEU A 6 -4.52 -33.90 27.33
CA LEU A 6 -4.64 -33.19 26.05
C LEU A 6 -4.83 -31.70 26.35
N LEU A 7 -3.78 -30.91 26.19
CA LEU A 7 -3.90 -29.45 26.17
C LEU A 7 -4.80 -29.07 24.98
N PRO A 8 -5.88 -28.29 25.19
CA PRO A 8 -6.70 -27.83 24.09
C PRO A 8 -5.83 -26.98 23.17
N ILE A 9 -5.76 -27.35 21.90
CA ILE A 9 -5.16 -26.53 20.85
C ILE A 9 -5.99 -25.25 20.79
N TYR A 10 -5.56 -24.22 21.51
CA TYR A 10 -6.10 -22.89 21.35
C TYR A 10 -5.86 -22.51 19.89
N LEU A 11 -6.93 -22.45 19.10
CA LEU A 11 -6.94 -21.72 17.84
C LEU A 11 -6.64 -20.27 18.21
N ILE A 12 -5.36 -19.90 18.16
CA ILE A 12 -4.93 -18.51 18.27
C ILE A 12 -5.62 -17.80 17.10
N SER A 13 -6.68 -17.05 17.41
CA SER A 13 -7.30 -16.16 16.44
C SER A 13 -6.30 -15.06 16.14
N VAL A 14 -5.56 -15.21 15.05
CA VAL A 14 -4.63 -14.19 14.58
C VAL A 14 -5.48 -13.02 14.09
N LYS A 15 -5.33 -11.86 14.75
CA LYS A 15 -6.00 -10.63 14.34
C LYS A 15 -5.45 -10.20 12.97
N MET A 16 -6.33 -10.09 11.99
CA MET A 16 -6.02 -9.61 10.65
C MET A 16 -6.56 -8.20 10.46
N GLU A 17 -5.79 -7.33 9.81
CA GLU A 17 -6.19 -5.98 9.43
C GLU A 17 -6.24 -5.89 7.90
N SER A 18 -7.19 -5.14 7.35
CA SER A 18 -7.30 -4.96 5.90
C SER A 18 -6.48 -3.76 5.44
N ILE A 19 -5.57 -3.98 4.49
CA ILE A 19 -4.82 -2.94 3.79
C ILE A 19 -5.30 -2.83 2.34
N PHE A 20 -5.20 -1.63 1.78
CA PHE A 20 -5.43 -1.33 0.38
C PHE A 20 -4.13 -0.82 -0.25
N VAL A 21 -3.61 -1.56 -1.24
CA VAL A 21 -2.38 -1.23 -1.96
C VAL A 21 -2.72 -0.75 -3.37
N TYR A 22 -2.11 0.36 -3.78
CA TYR A 22 -2.36 1.00 -5.09
C TYR A 22 -1.12 1.03 -6.00
N GLY A 23 0.08 0.91 -5.41
CA GLY A 23 1.38 1.12 -6.07
C GLY A 23 2.18 -0.16 -6.27
N THR A 24 3.45 -0.13 -5.92
CA THR A 24 4.44 -1.18 -6.21
C THR A 24 4.19 -2.52 -5.52
N LEU A 25 3.34 -2.55 -4.49
CA LEU A 25 2.98 -3.76 -3.73
C LEU A 25 1.86 -4.57 -4.40
N LYS A 26 1.15 -4.04 -5.41
CA LYS A 26 0.10 -4.79 -6.11
C LYS A 26 0.66 -6.02 -6.82
N LYS A 27 -0.18 -7.01 -7.09
CA LYS A 27 0.19 -8.18 -7.89
C LYS A 27 0.81 -7.77 -9.23
N ASN A 28 1.86 -8.47 -9.63
CA ASN A 28 2.68 -8.20 -10.83
C ASN A 28 3.43 -6.84 -10.80
N GLN A 29 3.47 -6.14 -9.67
CA GLN A 29 4.29 -4.94 -9.48
C GLN A 29 5.61 -5.26 -8.76
N PRO A 30 6.63 -4.39 -8.85
CA PRO A 30 8.01 -4.73 -8.48
C PRO A 30 8.22 -5.20 -7.05
N ASN A 31 7.41 -4.71 -6.10
CA ASN A 31 7.57 -4.97 -4.67
C ASN A 31 6.55 -6.00 -4.14
N TYR A 32 5.74 -6.63 -5.01
CA TYR A 32 4.74 -7.63 -4.64
C TYR A 32 5.33 -8.80 -3.82
N TYR A 33 6.60 -9.16 -4.07
CA TYR A 33 7.26 -10.28 -3.40
C TYR A 33 7.31 -10.11 -1.88
N HIS A 34 7.30 -8.87 -1.36
CA HIS A 34 7.27 -8.63 0.09
C HIS A 34 5.99 -9.14 0.75
N LEU A 35 4.84 -9.08 0.07
CA LEU A 35 3.57 -9.63 0.57
C LEU A 35 3.55 -11.17 0.53
N CYS A 36 4.38 -11.78 -0.32
CA CYS A 36 4.51 -13.24 -0.42
C CYS A 36 5.54 -13.83 0.54
N ASP A 37 6.48 -13.02 1.06
CA ASP A 37 7.52 -13.52 1.94
C ASP A 37 6.98 -13.73 3.37
N THR A 38 6.81 -15.00 3.72
CA THR A 38 6.37 -15.44 5.07
C THR A 38 7.29 -14.95 6.21
N LYS A 39 8.52 -14.51 5.91
CA LYS A 39 9.39 -13.86 6.89
C LYS A 39 8.87 -12.49 7.32
N ASN A 40 8.13 -11.80 6.45
CA ASN A 40 7.52 -10.50 6.74
C ASN A 40 6.17 -10.64 7.45
N GLY A 41 5.54 -11.83 7.40
CA GLY A 41 4.24 -12.09 8.01
C GLY A 41 3.29 -12.76 7.01
N CYS A 42 1.98 -12.70 7.29
CA CYS A 42 0.94 -13.23 6.42
C CYS A 42 0.20 -12.10 5.70
N ALA A 43 0.05 -12.22 4.37
CA ALA A 43 -0.85 -11.39 3.58
C ALA A 43 -1.77 -12.28 2.72
N VAL A 44 -3.08 -12.05 2.80
CA VAL A 44 -4.09 -12.80 2.06
C VAL A 44 -4.87 -11.87 1.16
N PHE A 45 -4.72 -12.05 -0.16
CA PHE A 45 -5.50 -11.31 -1.15
C PHE A 45 -7.00 -11.53 -0.94
N ARG A 46 -7.79 -10.45 -0.97
CA ARG A 46 -9.25 -10.49 -0.79
C ARG A 46 -10.02 -10.05 -2.02
N SER A 47 -9.66 -8.92 -2.61
CA SER A 47 -10.37 -8.38 -3.77
C SER A 47 -9.58 -7.26 -4.43
N VAL A 48 -9.91 -6.95 -5.68
CA VAL A 48 -9.61 -5.63 -6.25
C VAL A 48 -10.62 -4.62 -5.69
N ALA A 49 -10.27 -3.34 -5.62
CA ALA A 49 -11.18 -2.29 -5.18
C ALA A 49 -10.76 -0.93 -5.73
N SER A 50 -11.63 0.06 -5.57
CA SER A 50 -11.31 1.46 -5.88
C SER A 50 -11.60 2.35 -4.67
N THR A 51 -10.84 3.42 -4.48
CA THR A 51 -11.16 4.40 -3.43
C THR A 51 -12.54 5.02 -3.66
N THR A 52 -13.30 5.26 -2.59
CA THR A 52 -14.60 5.96 -2.69
C THR A 52 -14.45 7.45 -2.98
N LYS A 53 -13.28 8.01 -2.66
CA LYS A 53 -12.91 9.41 -2.89
C LYS A 53 -11.84 9.51 -3.96
N LYS A 54 -11.71 10.70 -4.54
CA LYS A 54 -10.67 11.01 -5.53
C LYS A 54 -9.40 11.48 -4.86
N TYR A 55 -8.26 11.02 -5.37
CA TYR A 55 -6.93 11.45 -4.93
C TYR A 55 -5.98 11.60 -6.14
N PRO A 56 -4.96 12.46 -6.06
CA PRO A 56 -3.85 12.48 -7.02
C PRO A 56 -2.92 11.31 -6.77
N LEU A 57 -2.87 10.38 -7.71
CA LEU A 57 -1.79 9.42 -7.82
C LEU A 57 -0.85 9.89 -8.93
N VAL A 58 0.40 10.17 -8.57
CA VAL A 58 1.44 10.67 -9.48
C VAL A 58 2.64 9.75 -9.48
N ILE A 59 3.42 9.78 -10.56
CA ILE A 59 4.73 9.12 -10.64
C ILE A 59 5.78 10.21 -10.64
N SER A 60 6.75 10.13 -9.72
CA SER A 60 7.79 11.16 -9.60
C SER A 60 9.14 10.58 -9.15
N THR A 61 10.13 11.46 -9.01
CA THR A 61 11.55 11.18 -8.72
C THR A 61 12.27 10.44 -9.85
N LYS A 62 13.61 10.38 -9.78
CA LYS A 62 14.43 9.56 -10.69
C LYS A 62 14.16 8.05 -10.58
N TYR A 63 13.42 7.63 -9.56
CA TYR A 63 13.07 6.24 -9.29
C TYR A 63 11.67 5.84 -9.80
N ASN A 64 10.90 6.79 -10.34
CA ASN A 64 9.53 6.56 -10.83
C ASN A 64 8.62 5.91 -9.77
N ILE A 65 8.69 6.42 -8.54
CA ILE A 65 7.88 5.95 -7.41
C ILE A 65 6.45 6.50 -7.56
N PRO A 66 5.42 5.65 -7.39
CA PRO A 66 4.04 6.12 -7.32
C PRO A 66 3.75 6.75 -5.96
N PHE A 67 3.28 7.99 -5.95
CA PHE A 67 2.85 8.70 -4.75
C PHE A 67 1.35 8.96 -4.79
N LEU A 68 0.64 8.52 -3.75
CA LEU A 68 -0.73 8.95 -3.51
C LEU A 68 -0.73 10.16 -2.58
N LEU A 69 -1.00 11.32 -3.14
CA LEU A 69 -0.97 12.57 -2.39
C LEU A 69 -2.19 12.67 -1.48
N GLN A 70 -1.99 13.10 -0.23
CA GLN A 70 -3.07 13.30 0.73
C GLN A 70 -3.89 14.57 0.40
N LYS A 71 -4.61 14.56 -0.73
CA LYS A 71 -5.46 15.65 -1.20
C LYS A 71 -6.77 15.10 -1.76
N GLU A 72 -7.77 14.99 -0.89
CA GLU A 72 -9.09 14.50 -1.29
C GLU A 72 -9.76 15.45 -2.30
N GLY A 73 -10.51 14.89 -3.26
CA GLY A 73 -11.44 15.62 -4.12
C GLY A 73 -10.89 15.96 -5.50
N ILE A 74 -9.60 15.73 -5.74
CA ILE A 74 -8.94 15.92 -7.04
C ILE A 74 -8.32 14.61 -7.54
N GLY A 75 -7.98 14.51 -8.82
CA GLY A 75 -7.49 13.27 -9.42
C GLY A 75 -8.61 12.28 -9.70
N TYR A 76 -8.41 11.00 -9.33
CA TYR A 76 -9.29 9.89 -9.71
C TYR A 76 -9.64 9.01 -8.52
N GLU A 77 -10.69 8.18 -8.68
CA GLU A 77 -10.87 7.01 -7.82
C GLU A 77 -9.73 6.04 -8.13
N ILE A 78 -8.92 5.71 -7.13
CA ILE A 78 -7.69 4.96 -7.33
C ILE A 78 -7.98 3.47 -7.25
N SER A 79 -7.58 2.74 -8.28
CA SER A 79 -7.72 1.28 -8.39
C SER A 79 -6.55 0.57 -7.73
N GLY A 80 -6.88 -0.44 -6.91
CA GLY A 80 -5.90 -1.19 -6.15
C GLY A 80 -6.44 -2.53 -5.66
N GLU A 81 -5.76 -3.08 -4.66
CA GLU A 81 -6.00 -4.43 -4.16
C GLU A 81 -6.11 -4.42 -2.63
N ILE A 82 -7.03 -5.24 -2.11
CA ILE A 82 -7.23 -5.44 -0.67
C ILE A 82 -6.52 -6.72 -0.25
N TYR A 83 -5.69 -6.61 0.77
CA TYR A 83 -5.09 -7.74 1.48
C TYR A 83 -5.49 -7.71 2.94
N ASP A 84 -5.79 -8.87 3.51
CA ASP A 84 -5.82 -9.02 4.97
C ASP A 84 -4.43 -9.44 5.43
N VAL A 85 -3.85 -8.68 6.35
CA VAL A 85 -2.50 -8.88 6.86
C VAL A 85 -2.49 -9.11 8.36
N ASP A 86 -1.58 -9.95 8.83
CA ASP A 86 -1.34 -10.10 10.27
C ASP A 86 -0.55 -8.90 10.84
N ALA A 87 -0.44 -8.85 12.17
CA ALA A 87 0.27 -7.75 12.85
C ALA A 87 1.75 -7.63 12.41
N LYS A 88 2.39 -8.77 12.12
CA LYS A 88 3.80 -8.81 11.71
C LYS A 88 3.99 -8.20 10.31
N MET A 89 3.13 -8.56 9.38
CA MET A 89 3.13 -7.97 8.03
C MET A 89 2.77 -6.49 8.09
N MET A 90 1.86 -6.08 8.97
CA MET A 90 1.57 -4.66 9.16
C MET A 90 2.79 -3.88 9.65
N GLU A 91 3.52 -4.38 10.65
CA GLU A 91 4.75 -3.76 11.17
C GLU A 91 5.82 -3.67 10.08
N PHE A 92 6.03 -4.75 9.32
CA PHE A 92 6.95 -4.74 8.18
C PHE A 92 6.58 -3.67 7.15
N LEU A 93 5.28 -3.52 6.82
CA LEU A 93 4.83 -2.52 5.86
C LEU A 93 4.99 -1.08 6.38
N ASP A 94 4.78 -0.86 7.66
CA ASP A 94 5.02 0.46 8.28
C ASP A 94 6.51 0.83 8.14
N ASP A 95 7.42 -0.11 8.44
CA ASP A 95 8.86 0.10 8.27
C ASP A 95 9.24 0.29 6.78
N PHE A 96 8.69 -0.53 5.89
CA PHE A 96 8.98 -0.51 4.45
C PHE A 96 8.54 0.81 3.79
N GLU A 97 7.38 1.33 4.18
CA GLU A 97 6.84 2.61 3.70
C GLU A 97 7.37 3.81 4.51
N ASN A 98 8.27 3.56 5.47
CA ASN A 98 8.87 4.54 6.38
C ASN A 98 7.81 5.42 7.06
N HIS A 99 6.79 4.77 7.62
CA HIS A 99 5.73 5.39 8.40
C HIS A 99 6.23 5.77 9.81
N PRO A 100 5.90 6.95 10.36
CA PRO A 100 5.07 8.04 9.81
C PRO A 100 5.83 9.14 9.07
N ASP A 101 7.14 9.00 8.88
CA ASP A 101 8.02 10.08 8.42
C ASP A 101 7.91 10.36 6.90
N PHE A 102 7.74 9.31 6.10
CA PHE A 102 7.60 9.42 4.64
C PHE A 102 6.15 9.25 4.20
N TYR A 103 5.54 8.08 4.47
CA TYR A 103 4.11 7.85 4.27
C TYR A 103 3.33 7.84 5.59
N ASN A 104 2.10 8.35 5.56
CA ASN A 104 1.18 8.25 6.68
C ASN A 104 0.10 7.18 6.41
N ARG A 105 -0.01 6.20 7.30
CA ARG A 105 -1.04 5.17 7.25
C ARG A 105 -2.37 5.68 7.82
N GLN A 106 -3.42 5.64 7.01
CA GLN A 106 -4.76 6.08 7.40
C GLN A 106 -5.84 5.09 7.00
N LYS A 107 -6.98 5.09 7.70
CA LYS A 107 -8.15 4.31 7.28
C LYS A 107 -9.01 5.10 6.30
N ILE A 108 -9.34 4.48 5.19
CA ILE A 108 -10.29 5.00 4.20
C ILE A 108 -11.35 3.96 3.85
N GLU A 109 -12.41 4.41 3.19
CA GLU A 109 -13.41 3.55 2.57
C GLU A 109 -13.05 3.27 1.11
N VAL A 110 -13.04 1.99 0.75
CA VAL A 110 -12.86 1.50 -0.62
C VAL A 110 -14.10 0.73 -1.07
N LYS A 111 -14.41 0.83 -2.36
CA LYS A 111 -15.55 0.21 -3.04
C LYS A 111 -15.09 -1.04 -3.77
N LEU A 112 -15.70 -2.18 -3.45
CA LEU A 112 -15.48 -3.46 -4.11
C LEU A 112 -16.30 -3.54 -5.42
N PRO A 113 -15.98 -4.49 -6.33
CA PRO A 113 -16.71 -4.66 -7.59
C PRO A 113 -18.20 -4.95 -7.44
N ASN A 114 -18.60 -5.56 -6.33
CA ASN A 114 -20.01 -5.84 -6.01
C ASN A 114 -20.75 -4.61 -5.42
N GLY A 115 -20.06 -3.48 -5.26
CA GLY A 115 -20.62 -2.25 -4.67
C GLY A 115 -20.44 -2.14 -3.16
N ASP A 116 -19.94 -3.18 -2.48
CA ASP A 116 -19.72 -3.14 -1.04
C ASP A 116 -18.61 -2.15 -0.68
N ILE A 117 -18.76 -1.51 0.48
CA ILE A 117 -17.75 -0.61 1.03
C ILE A 117 -17.00 -1.33 2.14
N ARG A 118 -15.67 -1.26 2.11
CA ARG A 118 -14.79 -1.80 3.15
C ARG A 118 -13.85 -0.72 3.67
N SER A 119 -13.64 -0.72 4.99
CA SER A 119 -12.62 0.13 5.60
C SER A 119 -11.26 -0.56 5.52
N CYS A 120 -10.27 0.11 4.93
CA CYS A 120 -8.91 -0.41 4.74
C CYS A 120 -7.87 0.65 5.13
N TRP A 121 -6.73 0.18 5.62
CA TRP A 121 -5.54 1.01 5.78
C TRP A 121 -4.89 1.30 4.42
N ILE A 122 -4.39 2.51 4.23
CA ILE A 122 -3.69 2.96 3.02
C ILE A 122 -2.55 3.90 3.42
N TYR A 123 -1.48 3.94 2.62
CA TYR A 123 -0.34 4.83 2.81
C TYR A 123 -0.47 6.07 1.91
N PHE A 124 -0.57 7.26 2.51
CA PHE A 124 -0.61 8.54 1.81
C PHE A 124 0.69 9.31 1.99
N LEU A 125 1.07 10.12 1.00
CA LEU A 125 2.12 11.11 1.12
C LEU A 125 1.52 12.40 1.72
N PRO A 126 1.74 12.71 3.00
CA PRO A 126 1.06 13.84 3.65
C PRO A 126 1.68 15.18 3.26
N ASN A 127 3.02 15.24 3.17
CA ASN A 127 3.79 16.42 2.88
C ASN A 127 4.48 16.26 1.53
N TYR A 128 4.22 17.16 0.59
CA TYR A 128 4.77 17.11 -0.76
C TYR A 128 4.91 18.52 -1.34
N PRO A 129 5.87 18.74 -2.26
CA PRO A 129 5.97 20.01 -2.95
C PRO A 129 4.79 20.19 -3.90
N GLU A 130 4.25 21.41 -4.00
CA GLU A 130 3.06 21.71 -4.82
C GLU A 130 3.23 21.33 -6.30
N ARG A 131 4.47 21.34 -6.82
CA ARG A 131 4.79 20.91 -8.19
C ARG A 131 4.30 19.49 -8.51
N LEU A 132 4.16 18.60 -7.52
CA LEU A 132 3.59 17.26 -7.76
C LEU A 132 2.13 17.32 -8.22
N LEU A 133 1.39 18.36 -7.87
CA LEU A 133 0.02 18.56 -8.31
C LEU A 133 -0.07 18.96 -9.79
N GLU A 134 1.03 19.36 -10.41
CA GLU A 134 1.09 19.70 -11.83
C GLU A 134 1.41 18.47 -12.70
N LEU A 135 1.80 17.35 -12.09
CA LEU A 135 2.10 16.11 -12.80
C LEU A 135 0.82 15.44 -13.33
N GLN A 136 1.01 14.54 -14.30
CA GLN A 136 -0.06 13.66 -14.77
C GLN A 136 -0.58 12.80 -13.62
N TYR A 137 -1.91 12.78 -13.47
CA TYR A 137 -2.60 11.90 -12.54
C TYR A 137 -2.93 10.56 -13.19
N PHE A 138 -2.86 9.51 -12.39
CA PHE A 138 -3.20 8.15 -12.78
C PHE A 138 -4.37 7.65 -11.92
N ASP A 139 -5.20 6.79 -12.47
CA ASP A 139 -6.24 6.05 -11.74
C ASP A 139 -5.75 4.66 -11.30
N CYS A 140 -4.78 4.09 -12.02
CA CYS A 140 -4.17 2.81 -11.71
C CYS A 140 -2.67 2.85 -12.05
N TYR A 141 -1.82 2.61 -11.06
CA TYR A 141 -0.38 2.47 -11.28
C TYR A 141 -0.03 1.12 -11.94
N ASP A 142 0.85 1.16 -12.93
CA ASP A 142 1.55 0.00 -13.48
C ASP A 142 2.98 0.40 -13.88
N SER A 143 4.00 -0.20 -13.27
CA SER A 143 5.40 0.08 -13.62
C SER A 143 5.69 -0.09 -15.12
N ASN A 144 5.03 -1.05 -15.79
CA ASN A 144 5.19 -1.28 -17.23
C ASN A 144 4.09 -0.60 -18.07
N GLY A 145 3.41 0.40 -17.50
CA GLY A 145 2.31 1.10 -18.13
C GLY A 145 2.74 1.97 -19.32
N ALA A 146 1.73 2.47 -20.05
CA ALA A 146 1.93 3.27 -21.26
C ALA A 146 2.73 4.58 -21.06
N HIS A 147 2.89 5.03 -19.80
CA HIS A 147 3.70 6.20 -19.44
C HIS A 147 5.20 5.97 -19.61
N LYS A 148 5.68 4.71 -19.75
CA LYS A 148 7.12 4.36 -19.92
C LYS A 148 8.03 4.83 -18.78
N LEU A 149 7.44 5.09 -17.60
CA LEU A 149 8.15 5.45 -16.37
C LEU A 149 8.27 4.22 -15.49
N GLN A 150 9.17 3.32 -15.87
CA GLN A 150 9.38 2.07 -15.14
C GLN A 150 10.02 2.33 -13.78
N TYR A 151 9.50 1.69 -12.74
CA TYR A 151 10.07 1.75 -11.40
C TYR A 151 11.54 1.34 -11.41
N VAL A 152 12.36 2.13 -10.71
CA VAL A 152 13.76 1.82 -10.47
C VAL A 152 13.92 1.63 -8.96
N ALA A 153 14.41 0.46 -8.56
CA ALA A 153 14.66 0.19 -7.15
C ALA A 153 15.64 1.23 -6.59
N SER A 154 15.25 1.86 -5.49
CA SER A 154 16.10 2.76 -4.73
C SER A 154 16.53 2.03 -3.46
N GLU A 155 17.82 1.87 -3.24
CA GLU A 155 18.35 1.42 -1.94
C GLU A 155 18.38 2.56 -0.91
N ASN A 156 18.12 3.82 -1.33
CA ASN A 156 18.55 5.02 -0.60
C ASN A 156 17.49 6.12 -0.39
N VAL A 157 16.24 5.97 -0.85
CA VAL A 157 15.19 6.98 -0.55
C VAL A 157 14.65 6.73 0.85
N GLN A 158 15.28 7.40 1.83
CA GLN A 158 14.92 7.29 3.24
C GLN A 158 14.12 8.50 3.75
N SER A 159 13.92 9.54 2.92
CA SER A 159 13.22 10.77 3.33
C SER A 159 12.63 11.54 2.16
N LEU A 160 11.61 12.37 2.44
CA LEU A 160 11.00 13.28 1.46
C LEU A 160 12.04 14.22 0.84
N GLU A 161 12.96 14.73 1.67
CA GLU A 161 14.04 15.59 1.21
C GLU A 161 14.93 14.87 0.18
N SER A 162 15.36 13.64 0.48
CA SER A 162 16.17 12.85 -0.46
C SER A 162 15.41 12.43 -1.73
N ALA A 163 14.08 12.24 -1.63
CA ALA A 163 13.25 11.84 -2.76
C ALA A 163 13.08 12.98 -3.77
N PHE A 164 12.97 14.22 -3.29
CA PHE A 164 12.65 15.40 -4.12
C PHE A 164 13.85 16.33 -4.37
N GLN A 165 15.04 16.01 -3.87
CA GLN A 165 16.31 16.62 -4.30
C GLN A 165 16.64 16.18 -5.73
N GLU A 166 16.59 17.13 -6.65
CA GLU A 166 16.99 16.97 -8.07
C GLU A 166 18.52 16.87 -8.21
#